data_AF-A0A0K0XS46-F1
#
_entry.id   AF-A0A0K0XS46-F1
#
_cell.length_a   1.000
_cell.length_b   1.000
_cell.length_c   1.000
_cell.angle_alpha   90.00
_cell.angle_beta   90.00
_cell.angle_gamma   90.00
#
_symmetry.space_group_name_H-M   'P 1'
#
loop_
_entity.id
_entity.type
_entity.pdbx_description
1 polymer ?
#
loop_
_entity_poly.entity_id
_entity_poly.type
_entity_poly.pdbx_seq_one_letter_code
_entity_poly.pdbx_strand_id
1 'polypeptide(L)' 'MNTEELVDALFKEFDRNGDGELSRGEFVELVRYLLGEHGIKTSSRIFDKFDADHDGGISRDELVDLIDEYVL' A
#
# COMPACT_ATOMS: atom_id res chain seq x y z
N MET A 1 -4.89 11.31 -13.71
CA MET A 1 -4.76 10.78 -12.35
C MET A 1 -3.32 10.98 -11.96
N ASN A 2 -3.09 11.85 -10.98
CA ASN A 2 -1.78 11.97 -10.35
C ASN A 2 -1.64 10.89 -9.27
N THR A 3 -0.41 10.56 -8.87
CA THR A 3 -0.12 9.54 -7.84
C THR A 3 -0.90 9.79 -6.55
N GLU A 4 -1.00 11.05 -6.12
CA GLU A 4 -1.77 11.44 -4.94
C GLU A 4 -3.27 11.11 -5.03
N GLU A 5 -3.90 11.31 -6.20
CA GLU A 5 -5.32 10.98 -6.38
C GLU A 5 -5.56 9.47 -6.32
N LEU A 6 -4.60 8.68 -6.81
CA LEU A 6 -4.67 7.21 -6.73
C LEU A 6 -4.49 6.74 -5.29
N VAL A 7 -3.52 7.31 -4.57
CA VAL A 7 -3.29 7.03 -3.14
C VAL A 7 -4.55 7.36 -2.32
N ASP A 8 -5.15 8.53 -2.53
CA ASP A 8 -6.38 8.91 -1.83
C ASP A 8 -7.54 7.93 -2.10
N ALA A 9 -7.71 7.50 -3.35
CA ALA A 9 -8.73 6.54 -3.71
C ALA A 9 -8.49 5.17 -3.07
N LEU A 10 -7.24 4.72 -3.02
CA LEU A 10 -6.83 3.46 -2.41
C LEU A 10 -7.02 3.50 -0.89
N PHE A 11 -6.55 4.54 -0.20
CA PHE A 11 -6.78 4.68 1.23
C PHE A 11 -8.27 4.65 1.55
N LYS A 12 -9.08 5.42 0.82
CA LYS A 12 -10.53 5.45 1.05
C LYS A 12 -11.23 4.09 0.90
N GLU A 13 -10.67 3.18 0.10
CA GLU A 13 -11.22 1.84 -0.14
C GLU A 13 -10.63 0.78 0.82
N PHE A 14 -9.35 0.90 1.18
CA PHE A 14 -8.60 -0.15 1.88
C PHE A 14 -8.31 0.15 3.36
N ASP A 15 -8.21 1.42 3.76
CA ASP A 15 -8.07 1.85 5.17
C ASP A 15 -9.45 1.73 5.85
N ARG A 16 -9.73 0.55 6.42
CA ARG A 16 -11.04 0.20 6.98
C ARG A 16 -11.19 0.64 8.42
N ASN A 17 -10.09 0.66 9.16
CA ASN A 17 -10.05 1.14 10.53
C ASN A 17 -10.00 2.68 10.59
N GLY A 18 -9.60 3.35 9.51
CA GLY A 18 -9.63 4.80 9.35
C GLY A 18 -8.57 5.51 10.19
N ASP A 19 -7.44 4.84 10.45
CA ASP A 19 -6.33 5.40 11.21
C ASP A 19 -5.37 6.22 10.33
N GLY A 20 -5.53 6.16 9.00
CA GLY A 20 -4.74 6.92 8.05
C GLY A 20 -3.47 6.20 7.60
N GLU A 21 -3.29 4.95 7.99
CA GLU A 21 -2.20 4.04 7.61
C GLU A 21 -2.81 2.73 7.07
N LEU A 22 -2.10 2.01 6.20
CA LEU A 22 -2.53 0.68 5.78
C LEU A 22 -1.86 -0.37 6.64
N SER A 23 -2.65 -1.00 7.51
CA SER A 23 -2.18 -2.16 8.26
C SER A 23 -1.75 -3.27 7.31
N ARG A 24 -0.85 -4.15 7.75
CA ARG A 24 -0.38 -5.31 6.95
C ARG A 24 -1.50 -6.12 6.29
N GLY A 25 -2.65 -6.27 6.96
CA GLY A 25 -3.81 -6.96 6.39
C GLY A 25 -4.46 -6.21 5.23
N GLU A 26 -4.63 -4.89 5.37
CA GLU A 26 -5.23 -4.01 4.37
C GLU A 26 -4.30 -3.82 3.17
N PHE A 27 -3.00 -3.70 3.44
CA PHE A 27 -1.97 -3.63 2.42
C PHE A 27 -1.90 -4.89 1.55
N VAL A 28 -2.07 -6.08 2.13
CA VAL A 28 -2.10 -7.33 1.36
C VAL A 28 -3.28 -7.37 0.39
N GLU A 29 -4.45 -6.86 0.79
CA GLU A 29 -5.60 -6.72 -0.10
C GLU A 29 -5.32 -5.72 -1.24
N LEU A 30 -4.70 -4.58 -0.92
CA LEU A 30 -4.30 -3.57 -1.90
C LEU A 30 -3.28 -4.12 -2.91
N VAL A 31 -2.21 -4.76 -2.44
CA VAL A 31 -1.17 -5.35 -3.29
C VAL A 31 -1.77 -6.44 -4.19
N ARG A 32 -2.71 -7.22 -3.66
CA ARG A 32 -3.44 -8.20 -4.46
C ARG A 32 -4.31 -7.53 -5.53
N TYR A 33 -4.92 -6.38 -5.24
CA TYR A 33 -5.71 -5.61 -6.19
C TYR A 33 -4.84 -5.01 -7.31
N LEU A 34 -3.69 -4.42 -6.97
CA LEU A 34 -2.79 -3.77 -7.94
C LEU A 34 -1.94 -4.75 -8.75
N LEU A 35 -1.35 -5.76 -8.10
CA LEU A 35 -0.36 -6.68 -8.68
C LEU A 35 -0.92 -8.09 -8.95
N GLY A 36 -2.18 -8.36 -8.63
CA GLY A 36 -2.83 -9.66 -8.83
C GLY A 36 -2.19 -10.80 -8.03
N GLU A 37 -2.22 -12.02 -8.58
CA GLU A 37 -1.65 -13.21 -7.91
C GLU A 37 -0.13 -13.12 -7.67
N HIS A 38 0.59 -12.28 -8.42
CA HIS A 38 2.02 -12.05 -8.23
C HIS A 38 2.32 -11.21 -6.97
N GLY A 39 1.37 -10.38 -6.55
CA GLY A 39 1.46 -9.56 -5.36
C GLY A 39 1.42 -10.37 -4.05
N ILE A 40 0.64 -11.47 -3.99
CA ILE A 40 0.38 -12.21 -2.74
C ILE A 40 1.64 -12.86 -2.16
N LYS A 41 2.53 -13.41 -3.00
CA LYS A 41 3.78 -14.03 -2.51
C LYS A 41 4.83 -13.01 -2.09
N THR A 42 4.69 -11.78 -2.59
CA THR A 42 5.69 -10.72 -2.44
C THR A 42 5.21 -9.67 -1.44
N SER A 43 3.94 -9.69 -1.04
CA SER A 43 3.30 -8.67 -0.20
C SER A 43 3.99 -8.49 1.14
N SER A 44 4.42 -9.54 1.86
CA SER A 44 5.20 -9.35 3.09
C SER A 44 6.56 -8.70 2.85
N ARG A 45 7.26 -9.08 1.76
CA ARG A 45 8.55 -8.49 1.42
C ARG A 45 8.43 -7.05 0.93
N ILE A 46 7.35 -6.75 0.22
CA ILE A 46 7.01 -5.40 -0.23
C ILE A 46 6.66 -4.58 1.01
N PHE A 47 5.78 -5.08 1.87
CA PHE A 47 5.45 -4.43 3.14
C PHE A 47 6.70 -4.07 3.93
N ASP A 48 7.57 -5.05 4.24
CA ASP A 48 8.80 -4.81 5.00
C ASP A 48 9.82 -3.90 4.28
N LYS A 49 9.69 -3.71 2.95
CA LYS A 49 10.54 -2.79 2.17
C LYS A 49 10.02 -1.36 2.23
N PHE A 50 8.69 -1.19 2.28
CA PHE A 50 8.02 0.11 2.19
C PHE A 50 7.63 0.67 3.55
N ASP A 51 7.47 -0.18 4.57
CA ASP A 51 7.36 0.18 5.99
C ASP A 51 8.76 0.60 6.47
N ALA A 52 9.14 1.84 6.16
CA ALA A 52 10.50 2.34 6.31
C ALA A 52 10.79 2.73 7.76
N ASP A 53 9.76 3.15 8.51
CA ASP A 53 9.85 3.48 9.92
C ASP A 53 9.57 2.28 10.84
N HIS A 54 9.13 1.16 10.28
CA HIS A 54 8.84 -0.08 11.00
C HIS A 54 7.76 0.10 12.08
N ASP A 55 6.78 0.97 11.82
CA ASP A 55 5.65 1.18 12.71
C ASP A 55 4.58 0.09 12.59
N GLY A 56 4.65 -0.72 11.53
CA GLY A 56 3.74 -1.82 11.26
C GLY A 56 2.54 -1.46 10.39
N GLY A 57 2.54 -0.25 9.81
CA GLY A 57 1.63 0.26 8.80
C GLY A 57 2.36 0.70 7.53
N ILE A 58 1.60 1.19 6.56
CA ILE A 58 2.13 1.90 5.39
C ILE A 58 1.41 3.23 5.33
N SER A 59 2.15 4.31 5.52
CA SER A 59 1.66 5.68 5.44
C SER A 59 1.36 6.09 3.99
N ARG A 60 0.70 7.24 3.84
CA ARG A 60 0.38 7.80 2.52
C ARG A 60 1.62 8.06 1.68
N ASP A 61 2.64 8.64 2.29
CA ASP A 61 3.91 8.95 1.63
C ASP A 61 4.63 7.67 1.19
N GLU A 62 4.65 6.63 2.03
CA GLU A 62 5.25 5.34 1.67
C GLU A 62 4.47 4.62 0.55
N LEU A 63 3.15 4.79 0.49
CA LEU A 63 2.34 4.25 -0.60
C LEU A 63 2.57 5.00 -1.92
N VAL A 64 2.81 6.32 -1.88
CA VAL A 64 3.19 7.12 -3.06
C VAL A 64 4.46 6.54 -3.68
N ASP A 65 5.50 6.32 -2.87
CA ASP A 65 6.77 5.75 -3.34
C ASP A 65 6.58 4.35 -3.95
N LEU A 66 5.72 3.51 -3.36
CA LEU A 66 5.40 2.20 -3.93
C LEU A 66 4.78 2.29 -5.31
N ILE A 67 3.80 3.17 -5.48
CA ILE A 67 3.09 3.33 -6.74
C ILE A 67 4.01 3.91 -7.81
N ASP A 68 4.86 4.88 -7.45
CA ASP A 68 5.84 5.44 -8.36
C ASP A 68 6.89 4.40 -8.81
N GLU A 69 7.32 3.51 -7.90
CA GLU A 69 8.35 2.50 -8.20
C GLU A 69 7.82 1.26 -8.94
N TYR A 70 6.56 0.84 -8.72
CA TYR A 70 6.03 -0.45 -9.20
C TYR A 70 4.80 -0.40 -10.10
N VAL A 71 4.05 0.71 -10.13
CA VAL A 71 2.78 0.81 -10.88
C VAL A 71 2.92 1.72 -12.10
N LEU A 72 3.72 2.78 -12.00
CA LEU A 72 4.05 3.70 -13.10
C LEU A 72 5.37 3.33 -13.79
#